data_AF-A0A5C9E460-F1
#
_entry.id   AF-A0A5C9E460-F1
#
_cell.length_a   1.000
_cell.length_b   1.000
_cell.length_c   1.000
_cell.angle_alpha   90.00
_cell.angle_beta   90.00
_cell.angle_gamma   90.00
#
_symmetry.space_group_name_H-M   'P 1'
#
loop_
_entity.id
_entity.type
_entity.pdbx_description
1 polymer ?
#
loop_
_entity_poly.entity_id
_entity_poly.type
_entity_poly.pdbx_seq_one_letter_code
_entity_poly.pdbx_strand_id
1 'polypeptide(L)'
;MKARKQIEEYIFKTYGHLVLHDPPEFDEELSVWITKLRSDYPILIRDDKRRKKTLRFLKIPSLGHVVFDEGLHLVKGKTTEEEVIEERVREYLNMWREYAEDIVVKASAERIASLGEVRLSLNPIFELINFIDINGFISKDQIFEKMSKRRHKMNQYVSLLQDLEIIRPYEDKFQPGNLFVAFKERFQSDFDKFISAIFSEILRKRYSYLRDVIHTQNLSKLISVENVIYYPEIHTEEAIPRDYKTLAKEYRIEYHSSISEPAIAAYLRKLEQIDLVSEENGLYHGTQYMRERISEIRTQIPSPEHVWSVPSIY
;
A
#
# COMPACT_ATOMS: atom_id res chain seq x y z
N MET A 1 15.35 -27.53 31.40
CA MET A 1 16.57 -27.01 30.73
C MET A 1 16.91 -27.76 29.44
N LYS A 2 16.84 -29.11 29.42
CA LYS A 2 17.09 -29.92 28.21
C LYS A 2 16.14 -29.62 27.04
N ALA A 3 14.82 -29.56 27.32
CA ALA A 3 13.78 -29.26 26.33
C ALA A 3 14.04 -27.94 25.58
N ARG A 4 14.24 -26.85 26.34
CA ARG A 4 14.52 -25.51 25.80
C ARG A 4 15.69 -25.50 24.81
N LYS A 5 16.83 -26.09 25.18
CA LYS A 5 18.01 -26.13 24.31
C LYS A 5 17.76 -26.90 23.02
N GLN A 6 17.08 -28.04 23.09
CA GLN A 6 16.78 -28.87 21.92
C GLN A 6 15.80 -28.18 20.97
N ILE A 7 14.79 -27.50 21.51
CA ILE A 7 13.83 -26.70 20.74
C ILE A 7 14.53 -25.50 20.07
N GLU A 8 15.38 -24.78 20.82
CA GLU A 8 16.21 -23.68 20.32
C GLU A 8 17.11 -24.13 19.16
N GLU A 9 17.82 -25.25 19.32
CA GLU A 9 18.69 -25.83 18.28
C GLU A 9 17.90 -26.22 17.03
N TYR A 10 16.71 -26.80 17.18
CA TYR A 10 15.83 -27.12 16.05
C TYR A 10 15.39 -25.86 15.31
N ILE A 11 14.84 -24.87 16.03
CA ILE A 11 14.36 -23.63 15.44
C ILE A 11 15.47 -22.92 14.67
N PHE A 12 16.64 -22.83 15.29
CA PHE A 12 17.79 -22.19 14.66
C PHE A 12 18.24 -22.92 13.39
N LYS A 13 18.28 -24.25 13.42
CA LYS A 13 18.69 -25.08 12.28
C LYS A 13 17.67 -25.05 11.13
N THR A 14 16.38 -24.98 11.45
CA THR A 14 15.29 -25.06 10.47
C THR A 14 14.91 -23.71 9.91
N TYR A 15 14.72 -22.69 10.75
CA TYR A 15 14.20 -21.39 10.29
C TYR A 15 15.26 -20.26 10.27
N GLY A 16 16.47 -20.52 10.79
CA GLY A 16 17.57 -19.57 10.79
C GLY A 16 17.49 -18.47 11.86
N HIS A 17 18.30 -17.42 11.70
CA HIS A 17 18.50 -16.37 12.71
C HIS A 17 17.40 -15.30 12.76
N LEU A 18 16.58 -15.18 11.72
CA LEU A 18 15.54 -14.15 11.64
C LEU A 18 14.25 -14.55 12.35
N VAL A 19 14.10 -15.83 12.67
CA VAL A 19 12.97 -16.35 13.44
C VAL A 19 13.37 -16.44 14.90
N LEU A 20 12.70 -15.65 15.71
CA LEU A 20 12.76 -15.68 17.16
C LEU A 20 11.67 -16.60 17.68
N HIS A 21 11.83 -17.03 18.93
CA HIS A 21 10.83 -17.85 19.59
C HIS A 21 10.61 -17.38 21.03
N ASP A 22 9.41 -17.64 21.52
CA ASP A 22 9.07 -17.43 22.93
C ASP A 22 9.60 -18.60 23.78
N PRO A 23 9.69 -18.45 25.11
CA PRO A 23 9.98 -19.57 25.99
C PRO A 23 9.01 -20.73 25.73
N PRO A 24 9.49 -21.99 25.60
CA PRO A 24 8.59 -23.12 25.43
C PRO A 24 7.67 -23.30 26.65
N GLU A 25 6.38 -23.47 26.40
CA GLU A 25 5.34 -23.75 27.38
C GLU A 25 4.92 -25.22 27.25
N PHE A 26 4.75 -25.92 28.36
CA PHE A 26 4.24 -27.30 28.35
C PHE A 26 2.73 -27.28 28.53
N ASP A 27 2.02 -27.90 27.60
CA ASP A 27 0.59 -28.14 27.65
C ASP A 27 0.35 -29.51 28.29
N GLU A 28 -0.17 -29.52 29.52
CA GLU A 28 -0.42 -30.75 30.28
C GLU A 28 -1.52 -31.62 29.66
N GLU A 29 -2.54 -31.02 29.06
CA GLU A 29 -3.68 -31.75 28.48
C GLU A 29 -3.25 -32.51 27.22
N LEU A 30 -2.42 -31.87 26.40
CA LEU A 30 -1.90 -32.45 25.16
C LEU A 30 -0.57 -33.19 25.36
N SER A 31 0.07 -33.06 26.52
CA SER A 31 1.39 -33.60 26.84
C SER A 31 2.46 -33.20 25.80
N VAL A 32 2.46 -31.93 25.41
CA VAL A 32 3.39 -31.36 24.41
C VAL A 32 4.04 -30.07 24.88
N TRP A 33 5.25 -29.82 24.40
CA TRP A 33 5.90 -28.51 24.47
C TRP A 33 5.54 -27.69 23.23
N ILE A 34 5.04 -26.48 23.43
CA ILE A 34 4.69 -25.52 22.38
C ILE A 34 5.56 -24.28 22.54
N THR A 35 6.12 -23.79 21.44
CA THR A 35 6.76 -22.48 21.40
C THR A 35 6.24 -21.68 20.22
N LYS A 36 5.91 -20.41 20.46
CA LYS A 36 5.46 -19.48 19.43
C LYS A 36 6.67 -18.91 18.70
N LEU A 37 6.56 -18.83 17.38
CA LEU A 37 7.54 -18.21 16.51
C LEU A 37 7.14 -16.77 16.21
N ARG A 38 8.14 -15.87 16.18
CA ARG A 38 8.01 -14.44 15.89
C ARG A 38 9.25 -13.95 15.15
N SER A 39 9.28 -12.71 14.69
CA SER A 39 10.48 -12.12 14.07
C SER A 39 10.61 -10.65 14.38
N ASP A 40 11.85 -10.19 14.54
CA ASP A 40 12.22 -8.78 14.47
C ASP A 40 12.90 -8.56 13.11
N TYR A 41 12.10 -8.28 12.08
CA TYR A 41 12.58 -8.23 10.70
C TYR A 41 13.37 -6.95 10.43
N PRO A 42 14.64 -7.03 9.99
CA PRO A 42 15.48 -5.85 9.81
C PRO A 42 15.09 -5.04 8.56
N ILE A 43 14.90 -3.73 8.73
CA ILE A 43 14.82 -2.74 7.65
C ILE A 43 16.08 -1.88 7.68
N LEU A 44 16.78 -1.83 6.55
CA LEU A 44 17.95 -0.97 6.38
C LEU A 44 17.55 0.34 5.70
N ILE A 45 17.64 1.44 6.44
CA ILE A 45 17.37 2.79 5.92
C ILE A 45 18.70 3.47 5.60
N ARG A 46 18.84 3.98 4.37
CA ARG A 46 20.05 4.65 3.91
C ARG A 46 19.80 6.14 3.74
N ASP A 47 20.65 6.96 4.37
CA ASP A 47 20.71 8.41 4.20
C ASP A 47 21.98 8.75 3.40
N ASP A 48 21.80 9.20 2.16
CA ASP A 48 22.91 9.50 1.26
C ASP A 48 23.60 10.82 1.58
N LYS A 49 22.90 11.77 2.21
CA LYS A 49 23.46 13.05 2.66
C LYS A 49 24.46 12.83 3.79
N ARG A 50 24.08 12.03 4.79
CA ARG A 50 24.92 11.70 5.96
C ARG A 50 25.84 10.52 5.71
N ARG A 51 25.70 9.81 4.59
CA ARG A 51 26.35 8.51 4.30
C ARG A 51 26.15 7.50 5.43
N LYS A 52 24.99 7.55 6.08
CA LYS A 52 24.65 6.74 7.24
C LYS A 52 23.66 5.66 6.86
N LYS A 53 23.81 4.49 7.48
CA LYS A 53 22.81 3.43 7.46
C LYS A 53 22.21 3.30 8.85
N THR A 54 20.88 3.29 8.93
CA THR A 54 20.13 3.10 10.17
C THR A 54 19.39 1.77 10.06
N LEU A 55 19.55 0.91 11.06
CA LEU A 55 18.82 -0.34 11.16
C LEU A 55 17.57 -0.13 12.00
N ARG A 56 16.40 -0.51 11.45
CA ARG A 56 15.12 -0.58 12.15
C ARG A 56 14.63 -2.03 12.13
N PHE A 57 13.69 -2.34 13.02
CA PHE A 57 13.12 -3.69 13.11
C PHE A 57 11.60 -3.59 13.06
N LEU A 58 10.98 -4.31 12.13
CA LEU A 58 9.55 -4.57 12.13
C LEU A 58 9.27 -5.79 13.00
N LYS A 59 8.42 -5.61 14.01
CA LYS A 59 8.00 -6.73 14.85
C LYS A 59 6.91 -7.51 14.13
N ILE A 60 7.15 -8.81 13.92
CA ILE A 60 6.18 -9.77 13.42
C ILE A 60 5.81 -10.67 14.60
N PRO A 61 4.71 -10.37 15.31
CA PRO A 61 4.44 -10.96 16.63
C PRO A 61 4.11 -12.45 16.58
N SER A 62 3.59 -12.93 15.45
CA SER A 62 3.25 -14.34 15.28
C SER A 62 3.55 -14.77 13.85
N LEU A 63 4.41 -15.77 13.74
CA LEU A 63 4.73 -16.47 12.50
C LEU A 63 4.22 -17.90 12.52
N GLY A 64 4.01 -18.49 13.68
CA GLY A 64 3.59 -19.88 13.81
C GLY A 64 4.05 -20.45 15.13
N HIS A 65 4.31 -21.74 15.15
CA HIS A 65 4.67 -22.46 16.36
C HIS A 65 5.44 -23.74 16.03
N VAL A 66 6.20 -24.22 17.00
CA VAL A 66 6.86 -25.53 16.97
C VAL A 66 6.34 -26.35 18.13
N VAL A 67 6.05 -27.62 17.85
CA VAL A 67 5.46 -28.55 18.82
C VAL A 67 6.34 -29.78 18.95
N PHE A 68 6.70 -30.11 20.18
CA PHE A 68 7.42 -31.32 20.55
C PHE A 68 6.60 -32.13 21.55
N ASP A 69 6.65 -33.46 21.48
CA ASP A 69 6.04 -34.30 22.51
C ASP A 69 6.83 -34.25 23.84
N GLU A 70 6.31 -34.90 24.89
CA GLU A 70 7.01 -35.04 26.19
C GLU A 70 8.42 -35.66 26.04
N GLY A 71 8.60 -36.54 25.06
CA GLY A 71 9.87 -37.17 24.71
C GLY A 71 10.83 -36.29 23.89
N LEU A 72 10.44 -35.05 23.57
CA LEU A 72 11.17 -34.12 22.72
C LEU A 72 11.34 -34.60 21.27
N HIS A 73 10.36 -35.32 20.74
CA HIS A 73 10.22 -35.57 19.31
C HIS A 73 9.31 -34.53 18.65
N LEU A 74 9.71 -34.07 17.48
CA LEU A 74 8.96 -33.08 16.71
C LEU A 74 7.60 -33.64 16.25
N VAL A 75 6.51 -32.93 16.54
CA VAL A 75 5.17 -33.27 16.09
C VAL A 75 4.89 -32.54 14.78
N LYS A 76 5.23 -33.17 13.64
CA LYS A 76 5.19 -32.54 12.30
C LYS A 76 3.84 -31.92 11.94
N GLY A 77 2.74 -32.65 12.15
CA GLY A 77 1.39 -32.16 11.80
C GLY A 77 0.88 -31.00 12.67
N LYS A 78 1.58 -30.68 13.76
CA LYS A 78 1.29 -29.54 14.63
C LYS A 78 2.39 -28.49 14.61
N THR A 79 3.45 -28.66 13.82
CA THR A 79 4.54 -27.68 13.72
C THR A 79 4.36 -26.91 12.42
N THR A 80 4.51 -25.58 12.47
CA THR A 80 4.45 -24.76 11.26
C THR A 80 5.66 -25.04 10.36
N GLU A 81 5.42 -25.40 9.10
CA GLU A 81 6.47 -25.67 8.11
C GLU A 81 7.24 -24.40 7.75
N GLU A 82 8.49 -24.54 7.29
CA GLU A 82 9.38 -23.43 6.95
C GLU A 82 8.79 -22.54 5.85
N GLU A 83 8.24 -23.16 4.82
CA GLU A 83 7.61 -22.48 3.68
C GLU A 83 6.43 -21.60 4.13
N VAL A 84 5.65 -22.07 5.13
CA VAL A 84 4.54 -21.31 5.72
C VAL A 84 5.05 -20.12 6.53
N ILE A 85 6.19 -20.25 7.22
CA ILE A 85 6.84 -19.13 7.90
C ILE A 85 7.31 -18.07 6.88
N GLU A 86 7.97 -18.49 5.81
CA GLU A 86 8.43 -17.58 4.75
C GLU A 86 7.26 -16.84 4.08
N GLU A 87 6.17 -17.55 3.78
CA GLU A 87 4.95 -16.96 3.22
C GLU A 87 4.36 -15.92 4.18
N ARG A 88 4.23 -16.23 5.47
CA ARG A 88 3.71 -15.29 6.48
C ARG A 88 4.59 -14.06 6.65
N VAL A 89 5.92 -14.21 6.61
CA VAL A 89 6.83 -13.06 6.61
C VAL A 89 6.57 -12.19 5.37
N ARG A 90 6.46 -12.80 4.19
CA ARG A 90 6.21 -12.07 2.94
C ARG A 90 4.85 -11.35 2.95
N GLU A 91 3.80 -12.01 3.43
CA GLU A 91 2.46 -11.43 3.60
C GLU A 91 2.50 -10.23 4.56
N TYR A 92 3.16 -10.38 5.70
CA TYR A 92 3.27 -9.30 6.68
C TYR A 92 4.04 -8.08 6.11
N LEU A 93 5.14 -8.31 5.38
CA LEU A 93 5.88 -7.25 4.71
C LEU A 93 5.07 -6.58 3.61
N ASN A 94 4.30 -7.36 2.83
CA ASN A 94 3.38 -6.82 1.83
C ASN A 94 2.30 -5.94 2.49
N MET A 95 1.73 -6.36 3.62
CA MET A 95 0.76 -5.56 4.38
C MET A 95 1.36 -4.23 4.86
N TRP A 96 2.61 -4.23 5.33
CA TRP A 96 3.30 -3.00 5.72
C TRP A 96 3.55 -2.05 4.54
N ARG A 97 3.96 -2.59 3.39
CA ARG A 97 4.11 -1.80 2.16
C ARG A 97 2.78 -1.19 1.72
N GLU A 98 1.71 -1.99 1.72
CA GLU A 98 0.37 -1.54 1.33
C GLU A 98 -0.21 -0.51 2.32
N TYR A 99 0.04 -0.70 3.62
CA TYR A 99 -0.32 0.27 4.65
C TYR A 99 0.36 1.62 4.42
N ALA A 100 1.67 1.60 4.15
CA ALA A 100 2.42 2.82 3.85
C ALA A 100 1.94 3.47 2.55
N GLU A 101 1.71 2.68 1.49
CA GLU A 101 1.19 3.17 0.21
C GLU A 101 -0.19 3.82 0.38
N ASP A 102 -1.09 3.22 1.15
CA ASP A 102 -2.43 3.78 1.44
C ASP A 102 -2.35 5.12 2.18
N ILE A 103 -1.47 5.22 3.19
CA ILE A 103 -1.21 6.49 3.88
C ILE A 103 -0.69 7.55 2.92
N VAL A 104 0.32 7.21 2.11
CA VAL A 104 0.95 8.11 1.15
C VAL A 104 -0.08 8.61 0.14
N VAL A 105 -0.85 7.71 -0.48
CA VAL A 105 -1.88 8.07 -1.45
C VAL A 105 -2.93 8.98 -0.83
N LYS A 106 -3.43 8.67 0.36
CA LYS A 106 -4.43 9.51 1.04
C LYS A 106 -3.88 10.90 1.37
N ALA A 107 -2.61 11.00 1.73
CA ALA A 107 -1.92 12.25 2.01
C ALA A 107 -1.71 13.10 0.75
N SER A 108 -1.34 12.46 -0.36
CA SER A 108 -0.97 13.12 -1.62
C SER A 108 -2.10 13.28 -2.63
N ALA A 109 -3.25 12.63 -2.40
CA ALA A 109 -4.36 12.52 -3.36
C ALA A 109 -4.76 13.84 -4.03
N GLU A 110 -4.85 14.94 -3.28
CA GLU A 110 -5.23 16.26 -3.79
C GLU A 110 -4.22 16.80 -4.79
N ARG A 111 -2.94 16.65 -4.48
CA ARG A 111 -1.85 17.16 -5.32
C ARG A 111 -1.64 16.27 -6.53
N ILE A 112 -1.67 14.96 -6.35
CA ILE A 112 -1.54 13.98 -7.43
C ILE A 112 -2.68 14.11 -8.45
N ALA A 113 -3.91 14.35 -8.00
CA ALA A 113 -5.06 14.53 -8.89
C ALA A 113 -4.90 15.67 -9.93
N SER A 114 -4.02 16.64 -9.65
CA SER A 114 -3.71 17.75 -10.56
C SER A 114 -2.76 17.37 -11.71
N LEU A 115 -2.07 16.24 -11.62
CA LEU A 115 -1.13 15.81 -12.65
C LEU A 115 -1.85 15.38 -13.93
N GLY A 116 -1.34 15.81 -15.07
CA GLY A 116 -1.87 15.43 -16.38
C GLY A 116 -1.92 13.91 -16.60
N GLU A 117 -0.99 13.14 -16.03
CA GLU A 117 -0.95 11.68 -16.15
C GLU A 117 -2.05 10.96 -15.39
N VAL A 118 -2.52 11.55 -14.29
CA VAL A 118 -3.70 11.05 -13.57
C VAL A 118 -4.92 11.29 -14.42
N ARG A 119 -5.04 12.48 -15.03
CA ARG A 119 -6.11 12.77 -15.99
C ARG A 119 -6.10 11.82 -17.17
N LEU A 120 -4.94 11.51 -17.74
CA LEU A 120 -4.80 10.53 -18.82
C LEU A 120 -5.19 9.11 -18.37
N SER A 121 -4.75 8.69 -17.18
CA SER A 121 -5.05 7.37 -16.62
C SER A 121 -6.52 7.19 -16.27
N LEU A 122 -7.19 8.29 -15.88
CA LEU A 122 -8.60 8.36 -15.50
C LEU A 122 -9.47 9.03 -16.57
N ASN A 123 -8.98 9.13 -17.82
CA ASN A 123 -9.73 9.76 -18.92
C ASN A 123 -11.13 9.13 -19.14
N PRO A 124 -11.33 7.80 -19.00
CA PRO A 124 -12.68 7.23 -19.07
C PRO A 124 -13.64 7.80 -18.02
N ILE A 125 -13.14 8.09 -16.81
CA ILE A 125 -13.94 8.74 -15.76
C ILE A 125 -14.20 10.20 -16.15
N PHE A 126 -13.18 10.92 -16.61
CA PHE A 126 -13.34 12.30 -17.08
C PHE A 126 -14.44 12.42 -18.13
N GLU A 127 -14.45 11.54 -19.14
CA GLU A 127 -15.46 11.54 -20.21
C GLU A 127 -16.87 11.33 -19.67
N LEU A 128 -17.05 10.38 -18.74
CA LEU A 128 -18.35 10.14 -18.09
C LEU A 128 -18.82 11.36 -17.31
N ILE A 129 -17.95 11.94 -16.48
CA ILE A 129 -18.28 13.08 -15.63
C ILE A 129 -18.61 14.30 -16.48
N ASN A 130 -17.79 14.60 -17.50
CA ASN A 130 -18.02 15.71 -18.42
C ASN A 130 -19.35 15.56 -19.18
N PHE A 131 -19.67 14.34 -19.64
CA PHE A 131 -20.93 14.10 -20.32
C PHE A 131 -22.13 14.32 -19.40
N ILE A 132 -22.08 13.80 -18.17
CA ILE A 132 -23.13 13.99 -17.17
C ILE A 132 -23.22 15.47 -16.77
N ASP A 133 -22.11 16.18 -16.68
CA ASP A 133 -22.10 17.61 -16.33
C ASP A 133 -22.85 18.47 -17.34
N ILE A 134 -22.65 18.20 -18.63
CA ILE A 134 -23.27 18.91 -19.75
C ILE A 134 -24.74 18.51 -19.93
N ASN A 135 -25.05 17.21 -19.88
CA ASN A 135 -26.36 16.67 -20.28
C ASN A 135 -27.30 16.38 -19.10
N GLY A 136 -26.78 16.42 -17.86
CA GLY A 136 -27.49 16.02 -16.64
C GLY A 136 -27.65 14.52 -16.45
N PHE A 137 -27.44 13.70 -17.49
CA PHE A 137 -27.48 12.23 -17.41
C PHE A 137 -26.69 11.58 -18.55
N ILE A 138 -26.49 10.26 -18.45
CA ILE A 138 -25.97 9.40 -19.52
C ILE A 138 -26.73 8.06 -19.53
N SER A 139 -27.22 7.62 -20.69
CA SER A 139 -27.89 6.31 -20.78
C SER A 139 -26.90 5.15 -20.81
N LYS A 140 -27.34 3.96 -20.38
CA LYS A 140 -26.53 2.73 -20.49
C LYS A 140 -26.09 2.49 -21.93
N ASP A 141 -26.98 2.68 -22.89
CA ASP A 141 -26.67 2.48 -24.31
C ASP A 141 -25.59 3.46 -24.79
N GLN A 142 -25.65 4.74 -24.40
CA GLN A 142 -24.62 5.73 -24.74
C GLN A 142 -23.23 5.35 -24.20
N ILE A 143 -23.16 4.74 -23.01
CA ILE A 143 -21.90 4.24 -22.43
C ILE A 143 -21.35 3.07 -23.27
N PHE A 144 -22.22 2.12 -23.65
CA PHE A 144 -21.79 0.86 -24.23
C PHE A 144 -21.67 0.84 -25.75
N GLU A 145 -22.42 1.68 -26.47
CA GLU A 145 -22.31 1.83 -27.92
C GLU A 145 -20.99 2.49 -28.32
N LYS A 146 -20.61 3.58 -27.65
CA LYS A 146 -19.38 4.31 -27.94
C LYS A 146 -18.11 3.54 -27.55
N MET A 147 -18.22 2.57 -26.63
CA MET A 147 -17.07 1.92 -25.99
C MET A 147 -17.14 0.39 -25.98
N SER A 148 -17.78 -0.20 -26.99
CA SER A 148 -18.04 -1.65 -27.09
C SER A 148 -16.81 -2.54 -26.86
N LYS A 149 -15.64 -2.16 -27.38
CA LYS A 149 -14.36 -2.89 -27.19
C LYS A 149 -13.81 -2.84 -25.75
N ARG A 150 -14.35 -1.97 -24.89
CA ARG A 150 -13.91 -1.74 -23.50
C ARG A 150 -15.05 -1.92 -22.49
N ARG A 151 -16.13 -2.61 -22.87
CA ARG A 151 -17.36 -2.73 -22.07
C ARG A 151 -17.09 -3.17 -20.62
N HIS A 152 -16.27 -4.19 -20.42
CA HIS A 152 -15.93 -4.68 -19.07
C HIS A 152 -15.25 -3.60 -18.22
N LYS A 153 -14.22 -2.95 -18.76
CA LYS A 153 -13.49 -1.89 -18.06
C LYS A 153 -14.37 -0.66 -17.78
N MET A 154 -15.27 -0.34 -18.70
CA MET A 154 -16.24 0.73 -18.50
C MET A 154 -17.23 0.40 -17.38
N ASN A 155 -17.72 -0.84 -17.28
CA ASN A 155 -18.53 -1.28 -16.16
C ASN A 155 -17.79 -1.11 -14.82
N GLN A 156 -16.49 -1.42 -14.78
CA GLN A 156 -15.68 -1.21 -13.57
C GLN A 156 -15.60 0.26 -13.17
N TYR A 157 -15.46 1.19 -14.13
CA TYR A 157 -15.48 2.63 -13.86
C TYR A 157 -16.85 3.11 -13.41
N VAL A 158 -17.93 2.67 -14.06
CA VAL A 158 -19.31 3.03 -13.67
C VAL A 158 -19.59 2.53 -12.25
N SER A 159 -19.28 1.27 -11.94
CA SER A 159 -19.43 0.70 -10.59
C SER A 159 -18.64 1.51 -9.56
N LEU A 160 -17.38 1.83 -9.85
CA LEU A 160 -16.53 2.67 -9.00
C LEU A 160 -17.18 4.04 -8.69
N LEU A 161 -17.73 4.71 -9.71
CA LEU A 161 -18.37 6.01 -9.54
C LEU A 161 -19.70 5.92 -8.77
N GLN A 162 -20.43 4.81 -8.90
CA GLN A 162 -21.64 4.54 -8.13
C GLN A 162 -21.32 4.28 -6.66
N ASP A 163 -20.32 3.45 -6.39
CA ASP A 163 -19.90 3.08 -5.02
C ASP A 163 -19.38 4.29 -4.22
N LEU A 164 -18.93 5.33 -4.93
CA LEU A 164 -18.52 6.62 -4.36
C LEU A 164 -19.66 7.65 -4.36
N GLU A 165 -20.87 7.31 -4.78
CA GLU A 165 -21.99 8.23 -4.91
C GLU A 165 -21.69 9.47 -5.80
N ILE A 166 -20.77 9.33 -6.75
CA ILE A 166 -20.49 10.37 -7.74
C ILE A 166 -21.57 10.33 -8.82
N ILE A 167 -22.01 9.14 -9.20
CA ILE A 167 -23.18 8.95 -10.06
C ILE A 167 -24.18 8.05 -9.36
N ARG A 168 -25.46 8.13 -9.74
CA ARG A 168 -26.50 7.24 -9.24
C ARG A 168 -27.36 6.72 -10.39
N PRO A 169 -27.87 5.48 -10.30
CA PRO A 169 -28.77 4.95 -11.30
C PRO A 169 -30.13 5.67 -11.23
N TYR A 170 -30.73 5.94 -12.38
CA TYR A 170 -32.09 6.44 -12.53
C TYR A 170 -32.70 5.83 -13.79
N GLU A 171 -33.66 4.92 -13.63
CA GLU A 171 -34.22 4.14 -14.73
C GLU A 171 -33.12 3.40 -15.54
N ASP A 172 -33.01 3.68 -16.83
CA ASP A 172 -32.02 3.14 -17.77
C ASP A 172 -30.76 4.04 -17.91
N LYS A 173 -30.62 5.03 -17.03
CA LYS A 173 -29.59 6.08 -17.10
C LYS A 173 -28.79 6.19 -15.79
N PHE A 174 -27.74 6.97 -15.86
CA PHE A 174 -26.98 7.46 -14.72
C PHE A 174 -27.05 8.99 -14.67
N GLN A 175 -27.22 9.54 -13.48
CA GLN A 175 -27.31 10.98 -13.23
C GLN A 175 -26.36 11.38 -12.08
N PRO A 176 -26.14 12.69 -11.81
CA PRO A 176 -25.34 13.14 -10.68
C PRO A 176 -25.78 12.52 -9.36
N GLY A 177 -24.81 11.98 -8.63
CA GLY A 177 -24.95 11.54 -7.24
C GLY A 177 -24.60 12.66 -6.25
N ASN A 178 -24.64 12.33 -4.96
CA ASN A 178 -24.45 13.30 -3.87
C ASN A 178 -23.06 13.97 -3.91
N LEU A 179 -22.00 13.18 -4.08
CA LEU A 179 -20.63 13.74 -4.11
C LEU A 179 -20.40 14.63 -5.33
N PHE A 180 -20.99 14.27 -6.47
CA PHE A 180 -20.92 15.11 -7.67
C PHE A 180 -21.54 16.48 -7.41
N VAL A 181 -22.76 16.51 -6.88
CA VAL A 181 -23.46 17.77 -6.57
C VAL A 181 -22.65 18.60 -5.56
N ALA A 182 -22.18 17.98 -4.48
CA ALA A 182 -21.38 18.65 -3.46
C ALA A 182 -20.09 19.28 -4.03
N PHE A 183 -19.35 18.56 -4.87
CA PHE A 183 -18.16 19.12 -5.50
C PHE A 183 -18.51 20.20 -6.53
N LYS A 184 -19.57 20.03 -7.32
CA LYS A 184 -20.00 21.03 -8.30
C LYS A 184 -20.43 22.32 -7.62
N GLU A 185 -21.15 22.25 -6.50
CA GLU A 185 -21.52 23.43 -5.70
C GLU A 185 -20.30 24.14 -5.09
N ARG A 186 -19.29 23.37 -4.66
CA ARG A 186 -18.06 23.91 -4.09
C ARG A 186 -17.19 24.62 -5.12
N PHE A 187 -17.12 24.11 -6.35
CA PHE A 187 -16.21 24.62 -7.39
C PHE A 187 -16.90 25.40 -8.51
N GLN A 188 -18.24 25.46 -8.52
CA GLN A 188 -19.15 26.25 -9.38
C GLN A 188 -18.74 26.39 -10.85
N SER A 189 -17.78 27.27 -11.14
CA SER A 189 -17.32 27.63 -12.49
C SER A 189 -15.97 27.04 -12.88
N ASP A 190 -15.25 26.41 -11.95
CA ASP A 190 -13.91 25.85 -12.18
C ASP A 190 -14.00 24.33 -12.38
N PHE A 191 -14.28 23.95 -13.63
CA PHE A 191 -14.42 22.54 -14.01
C PHE A 191 -13.14 21.74 -13.74
N ASP A 192 -11.97 22.36 -13.88
CA ASP A 192 -10.71 21.69 -13.62
C ASP A 192 -10.52 21.36 -12.14
N LYS A 193 -10.89 22.27 -11.23
CA LYS A 193 -10.90 21.97 -9.79
C LYS A 193 -11.97 20.95 -9.42
N PHE A 194 -13.15 21.02 -10.04
CA PHE A 194 -14.21 20.02 -9.87
C PHE A 194 -13.73 18.60 -10.22
N ILE A 195 -13.13 18.43 -11.39
CA ILE A 195 -12.56 17.14 -11.82
C ILE A 195 -11.43 16.70 -10.91
N SER A 196 -10.52 17.62 -10.55
CA SER A 196 -9.41 17.30 -9.65
C SER A 196 -9.89 16.84 -8.28
N ALA A 197 -10.99 17.41 -7.76
CA ALA A 197 -11.61 16.98 -6.52
C ALA A 197 -12.20 15.57 -6.62
N ILE A 198 -12.88 15.24 -7.73
CA ILE A 198 -13.38 13.88 -7.98
C ILE A 198 -12.21 12.89 -8.04
N PHE A 199 -11.14 13.20 -8.77
CA PHE A 199 -9.97 12.32 -8.86
C PHE A 199 -9.25 12.15 -7.53
N SER A 200 -9.10 13.22 -6.76
CA SER A 200 -8.56 13.16 -5.41
C SER A 200 -9.38 12.21 -4.53
N GLU A 201 -10.70 12.29 -4.60
CA GLU A 201 -11.58 11.44 -3.80
C GLU A 201 -11.49 9.96 -4.22
N ILE A 202 -11.43 9.69 -5.52
CA ILE A 202 -11.21 8.34 -6.05
C ILE A 202 -9.88 7.78 -5.57
N LEU A 203 -8.78 8.55 -5.68
CA LEU A 203 -7.46 8.12 -5.22
C LEU A 203 -7.50 7.80 -3.72
N ARG A 204 -8.05 8.71 -2.91
CA ARG A 204 -8.11 8.57 -1.44
C ARG A 204 -8.90 7.33 -0.98
N LYS A 205 -9.99 6.98 -1.66
CA LYS A 205 -10.92 5.92 -1.21
C LYS A 205 -10.80 4.61 -1.96
N ARG A 206 -10.22 4.61 -3.16
CA ARG A 206 -10.32 3.49 -4.12
C ARG A 206 -9.04 3.27 -4.93
N TYR A 207 -7.89 3.76 -4.48
CA TYR A 207 -6.63 3.54 -5.18
C TYR A 207 -6.27 2.05 -5.32
N SER A 208 -6.46 1.22 -4.29
CA SER A 208 -6.24 -0.23 -4.40
C SER A 208 -7.08 -0.86 -5.52
N TYR A 209 -8.36 -0.45 -5.65
CA TYR A 209 -9.21 -0.87 -6.76
C TYR A 209 -8.68 -0.40 -8.13
N LEU A 210 -8.17 0.83 -8.23
CA LEU A 210 -7.54 1.33 -9.47
C LEU A 210 -6.31 0.50 -9.86
N ARG A 211 -5.48 0.12 -8.88
CA ARG A 211 -4.26 -0.67 -9.05
C ARG A 211 -4.58 -2.13 -9.42
N ASP A 212 -5.43 -2.77 -8.63
CA ASP A 212 -5.60 -4.23 -8.62
C ASP A 212 -6.71 -4.71 -9.56
N VAL A 213 -7.70 -3.87 -9.87
CA VAL A 213 -8.86 -4.26 -10.70
C VAL A 213 -8.86 -3.52 -12.04
N ILE A 214 -8.65 -2.20 -12.03
CA ILE A 214 -8.64 -1.40 -13.27
C ILE A 214 -7.27 -1.45 -13.98
N HIS A 215 -6.22 -1.79 -13.24
CA HIS A 215 -4.83 -1.87 -13.70
C HIS A 215 -4.30 -0.57 -14.31
N THR A 216 -4.35 0.53 -13.56
CA THR A 216 -3.78 1.82 -13.96
C THR A 216 -2.26 1.87 -13.80
N GLN A 217 -1.52 1.13 -14.62
CA GLN A 217 -0.07 0.88 -14.44
C GLN A 217 0.79 2.14 -14.24
N ASN A 218 0.56 3.22 -15.00
CA ASN A 218 1.36 4.45 -14.90
C ASN A 218 1.11 5.18 -13.58
N LEU A 219 -0.16 5.28 -13.17
CA LEU A 219 -0.53 5.80 -11.86
C LEU A 219 0.07 4.96 -10.75
N SER A 220 0.00 3.63 -10.86
CA SER A 220 0.59 2.72 -9.87
C SER A 220 2.09 2.95 -9.72
N LYS A 221 2.83 3.07 -10.83
CA LYS A 221 4.28 3.36 -10.79
C LYS A 221 4.60 4.71 -10.14
N LEU A 222 3.83 5.77 -10.44
CA LEU A 222 4.02 7.08 -9.81
C LEU A 222 3.87 6.99 -8.28
N ILE A 223 2.79 6.35 -7.81
CA ILE A 223 2.53 6.16 -6.38
C ILE A 223 3.62 5.29 -5.75
N SER A 224 4.02 4.20 -6.41
CA SER A 224 5.06 3.32 -5.87
C SER A 224 6.40 4.05 -5.72
N VAL A 225 6.75 4.95 -6.66
CA VAL A 225 7.94 5.82 -6.52
C VAL A 225 7.80 6.79 -5.35
N GLU A 226 6.64 7.42 -5.18
CA GLU A 226 6.37 8.26 -4.01
C GLU A 226 6.51 7.47 -2.71
N ASN A 227 5.93 6.27 -2.63
CA ASN A 227 6.00 5.43 -1.45
C ASN A 227 7.43 4.96 -1.13
N VAL A 228 8.32 4.74 -2.12
CA VAL A 228 9.74 4.45 -1.83
C VAL A 228 10.41 5.61 -1.05
N ILE A 229 10.00 6.84 -1.30
CA ILE A 229 10.50 8.00 -0.56
C ILE A 229 9.94 7.95 0.86
N TYR A 230 8.64 7.83 1.00
CA TYR A 230 7.98 7.97 2.30
C TYR A 230 8.03 6.73 3.19
N TYR A 231 8.24 5.53 2.66
CA TYR A 231 8.27 4.30 3.42
C TYR A 231 9.27 4.35 4.60
N PRO A 232 10.56 4.71 4.39
CA PRO A 232 11.46 4.91 5.52
C PRO A 232 11.13 6.16 6.36
N GLU A 233 10.63 7.24 5.75
CA GLU A 233 10.26 8.46 6.49
C GLU A 233 9.08 8.23 7.45
N ILE A 234 8.17 7.30 7.13
CA ILE A 234 7.09 6.85 8.03
C ILE A 234 7.68 6.15 9.27
N HIS A 235 8.78 5.41 9.10
CA HIS A 235 9.46 4.71 10.19
C HIS A 235 10.40 5.61 11.01
N THR A 236 10.97 6.65 10.42
CA THR A 236 11.92 7.54 11.08
C THR A 236 11.31 8.85 11.56
N GLU A 237 10.16 9.24 11.02
CA GLU A 237 9.50 10.55 11.23
C GLU A 237 10.41 11.74 10.85
N GLU A 238 11.44 11.47 10.05
CA GLU A 238 12.45 12.41 9.59
C GLU A 238 12.60 12.30 8.07
N ALA A 239 12.96 13.40 7.42
CA ALA A 239 13.36 13.40 6.02
C ALA A 239 14.59 12.50 5.80
N ILE A 240 14.57 11.64 4.79
CA ILE A 240 15.71 10.75 4.45
C ILE A 240 16.17 11.03 3.02
N PRO A 241 17.13 11.97 2.84
CA PRO A 241 17.62 12.35 1.52
C PRO A 241 18.38 11.19 0.84
N ARG A 242 17.95 10.84 -0.38
CA ARG A 242 18.52 9.76 -1.19
C ARG A 242 18.68 10.17 -2.64
N ASP A 243 19.71 9.67 -3.30
CA ASP A 243 19.86 9.85 -4.73
C ASP A 243 18.89 8.94 -5.52
N TYR A 244 18.63 9.26 -6.79
CA TYR A 244 17.69 8.49 -7.61
C TYR A 244 18.15 7.04 -7.86
N LYS A 245 19.45 6.72 -7.74
CA LYS A 245 19.98 5.35 -7.92
C LYS A 245 19.68 4.50 -6.70
N THR A 246 19.81 5.09 -5.51
CA THR A 246 19.38 4.48 -4.26
C THR A 246 17.88 4.21 -4.30
N LEU A 247 17.06 5.20 -4.68
CA LEU A 247 15.61 5.04 -4.82
C LEU A 247 15.22 3.98 -5.86
N ALA A 248 15.92 3.89 -7.00
CA ALA A 248 15.67 2.85 -7.99
C ALA A 248 15.96 1.43 -7.47
N LYS A 249 17.00 1.26 -6.64
CA LYS A 249 17.31 -0.01 -5.97
C LYS A 249 16.26 -0.37 -4.93
N GLU A 250 15.86 0.59 -4.11
CA GLU A 250 14.80 0.40 -3.11
C GLU A 250 13.48 0.04 -3.79
N TYR A 251 13.09 0.72 -4.86
CA TYR A 251 11.92 0.35 -5.66
C TYR A 251 11.95 -1.11 -6.11
N ARG A 252 13.10 -1.59 -6.60
CA ARG A 252 13.26 -2.98 -7.03
C ARG A 252 13.09 -3.99 -5.89
N ILE A 253 13.58 -3.64 -4.70
CA ILE A 253 13.47 -4.48 -3.51
C ILE A 253 12.01 -4.53 -3.04
N GLU A 254 11.37 -3.36 -2.89
CA GLU A 254 10.04 -3.25 -2.29
C GLU A 254 8.90 -3.76 -3.20
N TYR A 255 9.00 -3.52 -4.52
CA TYR A 255 7.95 -3.87 -5.48
C TYR A 255 8.27 -5.09 -6.34
N HIS A 256 9.43 -5.72 -6.12
CA HIS A 256 9.91 -6.84 -6.94
C HIS A 256 9.86 -6.57 -8.46
N SER A 257 9.93 -5.29 -8.86
CA SER A 257 9.80 -4.83 -10.24
C SER A 257 10.95 -3.90 -10.57
N SER A 258 11.43 -3.93 -11.81
CA SER A 258 12.40 -2.96 -12.28
C SER A 258 11.72 -1.69 -12.79
N ILE A 259 12.41 -0.58 -12.62
CA ILE A 259 12.11 0.71 -13.24
C ILE A 259 13.46 1.34 -13.58
N SER A 260 13.55 1.96 -14.75
CA SER A 260 14.82 2.54 -15.18
C SER A 260 15.13 3.81 -14.38
N GLU A 261 16.41 4.10 -14.16
CA GLU A 261 16.84 5.32 -13.48
C GLU A 261 16.26 6.60 -14.13
N PRO A 262 16.22 6.74 -15.47
CA PRO A 262 15.56 7.87 -16.10
C PRO A 262 14.06 7.98 -15.80
N ALA A 263 13.35 6.84 -15.67
CA ALA A 263 11.94 6.83 -15.32
C ALA A 263 11.72 7.26 -13.87
N ILE A 264 12.56 6.80 -12.93
CA ILE A 264 12.55 7.30 -11.54
C ILE A 264 12.76 8.81 -11.52
N ALA A 265 13.81 9.32 -12.18
CA ALA A 265 14.09 10.75 -12.22
C ALA A 265 12.92 11.56 -12.83
N ALA A 266 12.25 11.02 -13.85
CA ALA A 266 11.06 11.65 -14.44
C ALA A 266 9.88 11.70 -13.46
N TYR A 267 9.63 10.64 -12.68
CA TYR A 267 8.60 10.65 -11.64
C TYR A 267 8.93 11.60 -10.49
N LEU A 268 10.19 11.62 -10.04
CA LEU A 268 10.64 12.52 -8.97
C LEU A 268 10.42 14.00 -9.33
N ARG A 269 10.77 14.40 -10.56
CA ARG A 269 10.51 15.77 -11.04
C ARG A 269 9.03 16.13 -11.05
N LYS A 270 8.14 15.18 -11.35
CA LYS A 270 6.70 15.44 -11.33
C LYS A 270 6.18 15.60 -9.91
N LEU A 271 6.63 14.75 -8.99
CA LEU A 271 6.29 14.85 -7.57
C LEU A 271 6.81 16.16 -6.97
N GLU A 272 8.00 16.60 -7.38
CA GLU A 272 8.57 17.90 -7.02
C GLU A 272 7.73 19.08 -7.56
N GLN A 273 7.28 19.02 -8.81
CA GLN A 273 6.42 20.06 -9.41
C GLN A 273 5.11 20.30 -8.65
N ILE A 274 4.60 19.28 -7.96
CA ILE A 274 3.41 19.39 -7.11
C ILE A 274 3.76 19.43 -5.62
N ASP A 275 5.02 19.72 -5.27
CA ASP A 275 5.52 19.91 -3.90
C ASP A 275 5.16 18.73 -2.96
N LEU A 276 5.26 17.52 -3.51
CA LEU A 276 5.23 16.26 -2.76
C LEU A 276 6.63 15.74 -2.47
N VAL A 277 7.65 16.21 -3.17
CA VAL A 277 9.05 15.81 -2.99
C VAL A 277 9.91 17.07 -3.07
N SER A 278 10.94 17.16 -2.24
CA SER A 278 11.97 18.20 -2.34
C SER A 278 13.27 17.61 -2.85
N GLU A 279 13.97 18.37 -3.69
CA GLU A 279 15.33 18.08 -4.13
C GLU A 279 16.31 19.05 -3.46
N GLU A 280 17.39 18.51 -2.90
CA GLU A 280 18.54 19.30 -2.44
C GLU A 280 19.83 18.63 -2.88
N ASN A 281 20.59 19.28 -3.77
CA ASN A 281 21.92 18.82 -4.20
C ASN A 281 21.92 17.39 -4.81
N GLY A 282 20.92 17.05 -5.61
CA GLY A 282 20.75 15.74 -6.22
C GLY A 282 20.10 14.69 -5.32
N LEU A 283 19.67 15.07 -4.12
CA LEU A 283 19.06 14.17 -3.14
C LEU A 283 17.59 14.51 -2.93
N TYR A 284 16.73 13.49 -3.05
CA TYR A 284 15.28 13.60 -2.94
C TYR A 284 14.81 13.13 -1.57
N HIS A 285 13.83 13.83 -1.01
CA HIS A 285 13.18 13.50 0.25
C HIS A 285 11.76 14.06 0.28
N GLY A 286 10.95 13.61 1.24
CA GLY A 286 9.59 14.11 1.39
C GLY A 286 9.51 15.59 1.78
N THR A 287 8.42 16.27 1.44
CA THR A 287 8.18 17.65 1.91
C THR A 287 7.68 17.67 3.35
N GLN A 288 7.86 18.80 4.04
CA GLN A 288 7.33 18.98 5.39
C GLN A 288 5.80 18.82 5.42
N TYR A 289 5.11 19.44 4.44
CA TYR A 289 3.67 19.30 4.24
C TYR A 289 3.23 17.83 4.20
N MET A 290 3.91 17.00 3.41
CA MET A 290 3.53 15.60 3.28
C MET A 290 3.75 14.80 4.55
N ARG A 291 4.86 15.02 5.28
CA ARG A 291 5.09 14.36 6.56
C ARG A 291 4.01 14.69 7.59
N GLU A 292 3.56 15.93 7.65
CA GLU A 292 2.46 16.35 8.52
C GLU A 292 1.16 15.63 8.15
N ARG A 293 0.80 15.61 6.86
CA ARG A 293 -0.40 14.89 6.36
C ARG A 293 -0.34 13.39 6.62
N ILE A 294 0.83 12.77 6.41
CA ILE A 294 1.08 11.36 6.70
C ILE A 294 0.87 11.08 8.19
N SER A 295 1.40 11.92 9.07
CA SER A 295 1.24 11.80 10.53
C SER A 295 -0.24 11.86 10.93
N GLU A 296 -1.00 12.81 10.38
CA GLU A 296 -2.45 12.93 10.62
C GLU A 296 -3.21 11.69 10.18
N ILE A 297 -2.96 11.18 8.97
CA ILE A 297 -3.68 10.02 8.40
C ILE A 297 -3.30 8.73 9.11
N ARG A 298 -2.05 8.58 9.53
CA ARG A 298 -1.55 7.39 10.24
C ARG A 298 -2.33 7.12 11.53
N THR A 299 -2.86 8.15 12.19
CA THR A 299 -3.73 7.99 13.38
C THR A 299 -5.11 7.40 13.07
N GLN A 300 -5.53 7.42 11.80
CA GLN A 300 -6.87 6.99 11.37
C GLN A 300 -6.88 5.57 10.79
N ILE A 301 -5.71 5.02 10.46
CA ILE A 301 -5.57 3.72 9.81
C ILE A 301 -4.83 2.79 10.77
N PRO A 302 -5.43 1.67 11.19
CA PRO A 302 -4.78 0.75 12.10
C PRO A 302 -3.51 0.18 11.44
N SER A 303 -2.39 0.22 12.16
CA SER A 303 -1.14 -0.37 11.64
C SER A 303 -1.26 -1.89 11.56
N PRO A 304 -0.48 -2.55 10.67
CA PRO A 304 -0.47 -4.01 10.56
C PRO A 304 -0.22 -4.73 11.89
N GLU A 305 0.54 -4.12 12.81
CA GLU A 305 0.76 -4.65 14.17
C GLU A 305 -0.53 -4.89 14.96
N HIS A 306 -1.59 -4.12 14.70
CA HIS A 306 -2.86 -4.22 15.43
C HIS A 306 -3.88 -5.13 14.75
N VAL A 307 -3.70 -5.43 13.46
CA VAL A 307 -4.66 -6.19 12.65
C VAL A 307 -4.15 -7.60 12.33
N TRP A 308 -2.83 -7.80 12.35
CA TRP A 308 -2.21 -9.09 12.07
C TRP A 308 -2.57 -10.12 13.14
N SER A 309 -3.11 -11.25 12.69
CA SER A 309 -3.33 -12.42 13.52
C SER A 309 -3.05 -13.68 12.71
N VAL A 310 -2.43 -14.66 13.35
CA VAL A 310 -2.26 -16.01 12.78
C VAL A 310 -3.34 -16.90 13.39
N PRO A 311 -4.01 -17.77 12.60
CA PRO A 311 -4.96 -18.74 13.12
C PRO A 311 -4.36 -19.53 14.29
N SER A 312 -5.11 -19.61 15.38
CA SER A 312 -4.72 -20.37 16.57
C SER A 312 -4.71 -21.88 16.26
N ILE A 313 -3.79 -22.62 16.87
CA ILE A 313 -3.88 -24.08 16.90
C ILE A 313 -5.06 -24.42 17.79
N TYR A 314 -6.04 -25.15 17.26
CA TYR A 314 -7.01 -25.91 18.04
C TYR A 314 -6.88 -27.38 17.65
#